data_AF-A0AAF0TFV6-F1
#
_entry.id   AF-A0AAF0TFV6-F1
#
_cell.length_a   1.000
_cell.length_b   1.000
_cell.length_c   1.000
_cell.angle_alpha   90.00
_cell.angle_beta   90.00
_cell.angle_gamma   90.00
#
_symmetry.space_group_name_H-M   'P 1'
#
loop_
_entity.id
_entity.type
_entity.pdbx_description
1 polymer ?
#
loop_
_entity_poly.entity_id
_entity_poly.type
_entity_poly.pdbx_seq_one_letter_code
_entity_poly.pdbx_strand_id
1 'polypeptide(L)'
;MNSSDSSPFETNEQPYRCNKKWVIALNPLPHCGSGSLIAGDPTCLTCKRRLHDPEQFQFCSIACQVEAKWGKIAEMKRKRKRKGIPRRAPLK
;
A
#
# COMPACT_ATOMS: atom_id res chain seq x y z
N MET A 1 26.10 10.53 -23.34
CA MET A 1 25.15 9.46 -23.00
C MET A 1 24.12 10.04 -22.05
N ASN A 2 22.93 10.33 -22.54
CA ASN A 2 21.86 10.87 -21.70
C ASN A 2 21.15 9.66 -21.11
N SER A 3 21.54 9.28 -19.91
CA SER A 3 20.78 8.31 -19.12
C SER A 3 19.51 9.01 -18.68
N SER A 4 18.53 9.05 -19.57
CA SER A 4 17.15 9.36 -19.26
C SER A 4 16.64 8.23 -18.38
N ASP A 5 16.92 8.34 -17.08
CA ASP A 5 16.33 7.52 -16.04
C ASP A 5 14.83 7.78 -16.11
N SER A 6 14.12 6.89 -16.80
CA SER A 6 12.69 6.96 -17.00
C SER A 6 12.03 6.87 -15.63
N SER A 7 11.74 8.02 -15.01
CA SER A 7 10.99 8.12 -13.75
C SER A 7 9.68 7.33 -13.91
N PRO A 8 9.48 6.18 -13.23
CA PRO A 8 8.43 5.26 -13.63
C PRO A 8 7.03 5.63 -13.14
N PHE A 9 6.83 6.80 -12.54
CA PHE A 9 5.69 7.00 -11.66
C PHE A 9 5.15 8.43 -11.68
N GLU A 10 4.26 8.75 -12.64
CA GLU A 10 3.14 9.65 -12.36
C GLU A 10 2.04 8.88 -11.57
N THR A 11 2.43 8.15 -10.53
CA THR A 11 1.46 7.51 -9.65
C THR A 11 1.10 8.48 -8.54
N ASN A 12 -0.19 8.70 -8.37
CA ASN A 12 -0.76 9.53 -7.31
C ASN A 12 -0.63 8.90 -5.90
N GLU A 13 0.22 7.87 -5.78
CA GLU A 13 0.56 7.18 -4.54
C GLU A 13 1.97 7.54 -4.09
N GLN A 14 2.10 7.81 -2.79
CA GLN A 14 3.39 8.11 -2.19
C GLN A 14 4.36 6.91 -2.27
N PRO A 15 5.56 7.11 -2.82
CA PRO A 15 6.61 6.10 -2.78
C PRO A 15 7.31 6.08 -1.41
N TYR A 16 7.78 4.91 -1.01
CA TYR A 16 8.51 4.69 0.24
C TYR A 16 9.90 4.13 -0.05
N ARG A 17 10.83 4.34 0.88
CA ARG A 17 12.16 3.74 0.81
C ARG A 17 12.21 2.49 1.68
N CYS A 18 12.32 1.32 1.04
CA CYS A 18 12.50 0.04 1.72
C CYS A 18 13.82 -0.59 1.26
N ASN A 19 14.72 -0.92 2.19
CA ASN A 19 16.03 -1.51 1.87
C ASN A 19 16.79 -0.77 0.75
N LYS A 20 16.82 0.57 0.85
CA LYS A 20 17.44 1.49 -0.12
C LYS A 20 16.77 1.54 -1.51
N LYS A 21 15.68 0.84 -1.75
CA LYS A 21 14.90 0.86 -3.00
C LYS A 21 13.60 1.66 -2.82
N TRP A 22 13.18 2.34 -3.88
CA TRP A 22 11.86 2.97 -3.94
C TRP A 22 10.79 1.91 -4.21
N VAL A 23 9.74 1.91 -3.41
CA VAL A 23 8.64 0.95 -3.49
C VAL A 23 7.31 1.66 -3.27
N ILE A 24 6.25 1.16 -3.91
CA ILE A 24 4.88 1.58 -3.63
C ILE A 24 4.24 0.55 -2.71
N ALA A 25 3.59 1.04 -1.65
CA ALA A 25 2.89 0.16 -0.72
C ALA A 25 1.57 -0.32 -1.35
N LEU A 26 1.35 -1.64 -1.35
CA LEU A 26 0.05 -2.22 -1.73
C LEU A 26 -1.03 -1.81 -0.71
N ASN A 27 -0.73 -2.03 0.57
CA ASN A 27 -1.61 -1.71 1.68
C ASN A 27 -1.02 -0.59 2.54
N PRO A 28 -1.85 0.18 3.25
CA PRO A 28 -1.35 1.25 4.11
C PRO A 28 -0.39 0.71 5.18
N LEU A 29 0.84 1.23 5.25
CA LEU A 29 1.87 0.77 6.19
C LEU A 29 1.50 1.07 7.66
N PRO A 30 1.95 0.27 8.65
CA PRO A 30 1.68 0.54 10.06
C PRO A 30 2.27 1.90 10.50
N HIS A 31 1.62 2.56 11.47
CA HIS A 31 2.06 3.85 11.98
C HIS A 31 3.42 3.73 12.69
N CYS A 32 4.49 4.18 12.04
CA CYS A 32 5.78 4.41 12.69
C CYS A 32 5.75 5.74 13.46
N GLY A 33 4.95 5.83 14.52
CA GLY A 33 5.03 6.94 15.48
C GLY A 33 4.66 8.35 15.00
N SER A 34 4.23 8.55 13.75
CA SER A 34 3.69 9.83 13.25
C SER A 34 2.23 10.01 13.69
N GLY A 35 2.03 9.95 15.01
CA GLY A 35 0.80 10.33 15.68
C GLY A 35 0.79 11.83 15.92
N SER A 36 0.16 12.58 15.03
CA SER A 36 -0.92 13.52 15.38
C SER A 36 -1.45 14.11 14.07
N LEU A 37 -2.77 14.12 13.92
CA LEU A 37 -3.44 15.00 12.98
C LEU A 37 -3.12 16.43 13.42
N ILE A 38 -2.17 17.09 12.76
CA ILE A 38 -2.12 18.54 12.82
C ILE A 38 -3.25 19.01 11.90
N ALA A 39 -4.24 19.70 12.47
CA ALA A 39 -5.38 20.19 11.72
C ALA A 39 -4.88 21.12 10.59
N GLY A 40 -5.09 20.70 9.34
CA GLY A 40 -4.65 21.44 8.15
C GLY A 40 -3.61 20.74 7.29
N ASP A 41 -2.96 19.68 7.79
CA ASP A 41 -2.02 18.91 6.95
C ASP A 41 -2.79 18.16 5.85
N PRO A 42 -2.33 18.19 4.59
CA PRO A 42 -3.01 17.44 3.56
C PRO A 42 -2.73 15.94 3.76
N THR A 43 -3.81 15.18 3.79
CA THR A 43 -3.81 13.76 4.15
C THR A 43 -4.32 12.92 3.00
N CYS A 44 -4.02 11.62 3.04
CA CYS A 44 -4.56 10.64 2.13
C CYS A 44 -6.09 10.73 2.09
N LEU A 45 -6.65 10.87 0.89
CA LEU A 45 -8.09 11.06 0.68
C LEU A 45 -8.94 9.92 1.27
N THR A 46 -8.39 8.71 1.34
CA THR A 46 -9.12 7.52 1.79
C THR A 46 -8.98 7.27 3.29
N CYS A 47 -7.75 7.21 3.80
CA CYS A 47 -7.48 6.81 5.19
C CYS A 47 -7.11 7.99 6.10
N LYS A 48 -7.08 9.22 5.58
CA LYS A 48 -6.77 10.46 6.31
C LYS A 48 -5.40 10.47 7.00
N ARG A 49 -4.46 9.67 6.49
CA ARG A 49 -3.07 9.65 6.98
C ARG A 49 -2.24 10.75 6.35
N ARG A 50 -1.30 11.30 7.09
CA ARG A 50 -0.39 12.33 6.57
C ARG A 50 0.48 11.77 5.44
N LEU A 51 0.54 12.51 4.34
CA LEU A 51 1.46 12.25 3.23
C LEU A 51 2.76 13.03 3.45
N HIS A 52 3.88 12.53 2.92
CA HIS A 52 5.16 13.23 2.94
C HIS A 52 5.11 14.46 2.04
N ASP A 53 4.65 14.27 0.80
CA ASP A 53 4.55 15.32 -0.22
C ASP A 53 3.11 15.42 -0.73
N PRO A 54 2.23 16.08 0.03
CA PRO A 54 0.81 16.17 -0.29
C PRO A 54 0.48 16.95 -1.58
N GLU A 55 1.37 17.84 -2.02
CA GLU A 55 1.22 18.56 -3.29
C GLU A 55 1.41 17.65 -4.51
N GLN A 56 2.12 16.52 -4.32
CA GLN A 56 2.46 15.57 -5.38
C GLN A 56 1.64 14.29 -5.30
N PHE A 57 1.23 13.87 -4.10
CA PHE A 57 0.53 12.62 -3.88
C PHE A 57 -0.78 12.84 -3.11
N GLN A 58 -1.80 12.06 -3.45
CA GLN A 58 -3.11 12.08 -2.79
C GLN A 58 -3.41 10.79 -2.02
N PHE A 59 -2.63 9.72 -2.24
CA PHE A 59 -2.83 8.42 -1.62
C PHE A 59 -1.57 7.88 -0.95
N CYS A 60 -1.73 7.19 0.17
CA CYS A 60 -0.60 6.57 0.89
C CYS A 60 -0.28 5.15 0.41
N SER A 61 -1.17 4.50 -0.35
CA SER A 61 -1.01 3.14 -0.87
C SER A 61 -1.98 2.88 -2.04
N ILE A 62 -1.70 1.82 -2.81
CA ILE A 62 -2.55 1.39 -3.94
C ILE A 62 -3.97 1.06 -3.46
N ALA A 63 -4.10 0.34 -2.33
CA ALA A 63 -5.41 0.03 -1.76
C ALA A 63 -6.26 1.29 -1.49
N CYS A 64 -5.66 2.37 -0.97
CA CYS A 64 -6.38 3.61 -0.75
C CYS A 64 -6.84 4.25 -2.05
N GLN A 65 -6.01 4.26 -3.09
CA GLN A 65 -6.39 4.78 -4.39
C GLN A 65 -7.56 3.98 -5.01
N VAL A 66 -7.47 2.64 -4.96
CA VAL A 66 -8.52 1.75 -5.50
C VAL A 66 -9.83 1.95 -4.73
N GLU A 67 -9.78 2.04 -3.41
CA GLU A 67 -10.98 2.30 -2.60
C GLU A 67 -11.62 3.65 -2.92
N ALA A 68 -10.83 4.69 -3.19
CA ALA A 68 -11.36 5.99 -3.57
C ALA A 68 -11.96 6.00 -5.00
N LYS A 69 -11.32 5.29 -5.94
CA LYS A 69 -11.77 5.25 -7.34
C LYS A 69 -12.94 4.30 -7.58
N TRP A 70 -12.92 3.11 -6.97
CA TRP A 70 -13.83 2.01 -7.27
C TRP A 70 -14.68 1.57 -6.07
N GLY A 71 -14.50 2.22 -4.91
CA GLY A 71 -15.19 1.86 -3.67
C GLY A 71 -14.56 0.67 -2.95
N LYS A 72 -15.10 0.33 -1.78
CA LYS A 72 -14.66 -0.84 -1.01
C LYS A 72 -14.90 -2.10 -1.85
N ILE A 73 -13.83 -2.74 -2.28
CA ILE A 73 -13.91 -4.11 -2.78
C ILE A 73 -14.30 -4.95 -1.56
N ALA A 74 -15.59 -5.25 -1.43
CA ALA A 74 -16.07 -6.19 -0.42
C ALA A 74 -15.20 -7.45 -0.58
N GLU A 75 -14.51 -7.86 0.48
CA GLU A 75 -13.71 -9.07 0.44
C GLU A 75 -14.63 -10.22 0.02
N MET A 76 -14.57 -10.60 -1.25
CA MET A 76 -15.02 -11.91 -1.69
C MET A 76 -14.02 -12.87 -1.08
N LYS A 77 -14.24 -13.21 0.20
CA LYS A 77 -13.51 -14.26 0.90
C LYS A 77 -13.77 -15.53 0.09
N ARG A 78 -12.90 -15.79 -0.89
CA ARG A 78 -12.81 -17.08 -1.56
C ARG A 78 -12.42 -18.03 -0.44
N LYS A 79 -13.41 -18.73 0.12
CA LYS A 79 -13.22 -19.79 1.11
C LYS A 79 -12.32 -20.84 0.46
N ARG A 80 -11.00 -20.69 0.60
CA ARG A 80 -10.05 -21.71 0.18
C ARG A 80 -10.34 -22.92 1.07
N LYS A 81 -10.84 -24.00 0.49
CA LYS A 81 -11.02 -25.27 1.20
C LYS A 81 -9.68 -25.64 1.81
N ARG A 82 -9.62 -25.87 3.13
CA ARG A 82 -8.42 -26.41 3.76
C ARG A 82 -8.07 -27.72 3.06
N LYS A 83 -6.83 -27.86 2.58
CA LYS A 83 -6.28 -29.19 2.28
C LYS A 83 -6.42 -30.01 3.57
N GLY A 84 -6.88 -31.25 3.45
CA GLY A 84 -7.10 -32.12 4.61
C GLY A 84 -5.86 -32.23 5.51
N ILE A 85 -6.04 -32.79 6.70
CA ILE A 85 -4.95 -33.00 7.66
C ILE A 85 -3.80 -33.75 6.96
N PRO A 86 -2.58 -33.21 6.90
CA PRO A 86 -1.44 -33.90 6.31
C PRO A 86 -1.22 -35.23 7.05
N ARG A 87 -1.28 -36.35 6.33
CA ARG A 87 -0.89 -37.66 6.89
C ARG A 87 0.61 -37.82 6.72
N ARG A 88 1.29 -38.23 7.79
CA ARG A 88 2.72 -38.56 7.75
C ARG A 88 2.89 -39.83 6.90
N ALA A 89 3.90 -39.84 6.04
CA ALA A 89 4.24 -41.05 5.28
C ALA A 89 4.70 -42.16 6.24
N PRO A 90 4.37 -43.43 5.98
CA PRO A 90 4.90 -44.55 6.76
C PRO A 90 6.43 -44.59 6.71
N LEU A 91 7.05 -44.91 7.84
CA LEU A 91 8.48 -45.22 7.90
C LEU A 91 8.67 -46.66 7.43
N LYS A 92 9.58 -46.87 6.46
CA LYS A 92 10.04 -48.19 6.03
C LYS A 92 11.09 -48.73 7.00
#